data_AF-A0A925CEA6-F1
#
_entry.id   AF-A0A925CEA6-F1
#
_cell.length_a   1.000
_cell.length_b   1.000
_cell.length_c   1.000
_cell.angle_alpha   90.00
_cell.angle_beta   90.00
_cell.angle_gamma   90.00
#
_symmetry.space_group_name_H-M   'P 1'
#
loop_
_entity.id
_entity.type
_entity.pdbx_description
1 polymer ?
#
loop_
_entity_poly.entity_id
_entity_poly.type
_entity_poly.pdbx_seq_one_letter_code
_entity_poly.pdbx_strand_id
1 'polypeptide(L)'
;MNKYLQHDGLEKWSFIWSEVRLLVAAVALFLGGVPPLLYLFPTGDTIEPVVLALKIAWIISGLASAYLLYQWVGKRRLFGKKDTWDTTAFFVSVVSGFNLGITGIFGQNIGMSLVNNSTVFIVVGLIYVVTAVYLFRRWQASGNKLFS
;
A
#
# COMPACT_ATOMS: atom_id res chain seq x y z
N MET A 1 17.10 15.51 17.52
CA MET A 1 16.72 14.12 17.16
C MET A 1 15.53 14.19 16.20
N ASN A 2 15.64 13.59 15.02
CA ASN A 2 14.71 13.84 13.91
C ASN A 2 13.32 13.25 14.20
N LYS A 3 12.25 14.07 14.14
CA LYS A 3 10.86 13.67 14.48
C LYS A 3 10.35 12.47 13.64
N TYR A 4 10.96 12.24 12.48
CA TYR A 4 10.66 11.12 11.58
C TYR A 4 11.23 9.76 12.02
N LEU A 5 12.19 9.73 12.95
CA LEU A 5 12.81 8.51 13.48
C LEU A 5 12.26 8.11 14.87
N GLN A 6 11.36 8.91 15.44
CA GLN A 6 10.60 8.50 16.62
C GLN A 6 9.58 7.45 16.21
N HIS A 7 9.41 6.43 17.05
CA HIS A 7 8.57 5.25 16.78
C HIS A 7 7.16 5.63 16.29
N ASP A 8 6.54 6.61 16.95
CA ASP A 8 5.20 7.12 16.59
C ASP A 8 5.15 7.80 15.21
N GLY A 9 6.26 8.42 14.80
CA GLY A 9 6.39 9.02 13.47
C GLY A 9 6.49 7.95 12.39
N LEU A 10 7.27 6.89 12.61
CA LEU A 10 7.45 5.82 11.64
C LEU A 10 6.13 5.03 11.43
N GLU A 11 5.39 4.74 12.50
CA GLU A 11 4.07 4.11 12.43
C GLU A 11 3.10 4.94 11.59
N LYS A 12 2.95 6.21 11.93
CA LYS A 12 2.04 7.12 11.22
C LYS A 12 2.38 7.25 9.74
N TRP A 13 3.64 7.49 9.40
CA TRP A 13 4.04 7.68 8.01
C TRP A 13 3.97 6.37 7.21
N SER A 14 4.33 5.23 7.81
CA SER A 14 4.17 3.92 7.16
C SER A 14 2.70 3.61 6.88
N PHE A 15 1.82 3.96 7.82
CA PHE A 15 0.38 3.83 7.63
C PHE A 15 -0.13 4.72 6.50
N ILE A 16 0.12 6.04 6.57
CA ILE A 16 -0.33 7.00 5.54
C ILE A 16 0.19 6.62 4.15
N TRP A 17 1.47 6.22 4.06
CA TRP A 17 2.05 5.75 2.81
C TRP A 17 1.30 4.52 2.26
N SER A 18 0.97 3.56 3.12
CA SER A 18 0.23 2.36 2.73
C SER A 18 -1.17 2.68 2.21
N GLU A 19 -1.86 3.64 2.83
CA GLU A 19 -3.19 4.14 2.42
C GLU A 19 -3.14 4.84 1.06
N VAL A 20 -2.24 5.80 0.87
CA VAL A 20 -2.06 6.50 -0.41
C VAL A 20 -1.72 5.51 -1.52
N ARG A 21 -0.82 4.56 -1.24
CA ARG A 21 -0.44 3.51 -2.18
C ARG A 21 -1.61 2.60 -2.54
N LEU A 22 -2.51 2.25 -1.61
CA LEU A 22 -3.73 1.48 -1.96
C LEU A 22 -4.57 2.22 -2.99
N LEU A 23 -4.77 3.52 -2.80
CA LEU A 23 -5.55 4.35 -3.72
C LEU A 23 -4.87 4.45 -5.09
N VAL A 24 -3.56 4.71 -5.13
CA VAL A 24 -2.80 4.76 -6.39
C VAL A 24 -2.81 3.41 -7.11
N ALA A 25 -2.66 2.31 -6.36
CA ALA A 25 -2.74 0.96 -6.92
C ALA A 25 -4.14 0.64 -7.46
N ALA A 26 -5.21 1.09 -6.79
CA ALA A 26 -6.57 0.94 -7.28
C ALA A 26 -6.77 1.66 -8.63
N VAL A 27 -6.26 2.89 -8.76
CA VAL A 27 -6.29 3.62 -10.04
C VAL A 27 -5.51 2.85 -11.11
N ALA A 28 -4.32 2.32 -10.79
CA ALA A 28 -3.54 1.51 -11.72
C ALA A 28 -4.34 0.29 -12.22
N LEU A 29 -5.05 -0.41 -11.31
CA LEU A 29 -5.88 -1.56 -11.65
C LEU A 29 -7.06 -1.18 -12.54
N PHE A 30 -7.73 -0.06 -12.27
CA PHE A 30 -8.80 0.46 -13.14
C PHE A 30 -8.29 0.84 -14.54
N LEU A 31 -7.02 1.23 -14.65
CA LEU A 31 -6.34 1.50 -15.92
C LEU A 31 -5.72 0.24 -16.55
N GLY A 32 -6.17 -0.97 -16.16
CA GLY A 32 -5.70 -2.21 -16.76
C GLY A 32 -4.35 -2.71 -16.23
N GLY A 33 -3.93 -2.26 -15.05
CA GLY A 33 -2.67 -2.66 -14.42
C GLY A 33 -1.48 -1.76 -14.77
N VAL A 34 -1.71 -0.66 -15.50
CA VAL A 34 -0.66 0.29 -15.88
C VAL A 34 -0.51 1.38 -14.80
N PRO A 35 0.70 1.67 -14.30
CA PRO A 35 0.93 2.74 -13.33
C PRO A 35 0.43 4.11 -13.84
N PRO A 36 -0.36 4.87 -13.06
CA PRO A 36 -0.99 6.12 -13.53
C PRO A 36 0.02 7.16 -14.02
N LEU A 37 1.22 7.23 -13.41
CA LEU A 37 2.27 8.16 -13.84
C LEU A 37 2.73 7.92 -15.28
N LEU A 38 2.67 6.69 -15.80
CA LEU A 38 3.09 6.40 -17.17
C LEU A 38 2.11 6.94 -18.22
N TYR A 39 0.86 7.23 -17.84
CA TYR A 39 -0.08 7.95 -18.72
C TYR A 39 0.21 9.44 -18.79
N LEU A 40 0.76 10.03 -17.72
CA LEU A 40 1.10 11.45 -17.65
C LEU A 40 2.43 11.77 -18.34
N PHE A 41 3.33 10.78 -18.39
CA PHE A 41 4.64 10.90 -19.04
C PHE A 41 4.84 9.78 -20.09
N PRO A 42 4.06 9.78 -21.19
CA PRO A 42 4.02 8.65 -22.12
C PRO A 42 5.18 8.60 -23.14
N THR A 43 6.03 9.63 -23.26
CA THR A 43 7.07 9.70 -24.32
C THR A 43 8.36 10.42 -23.88
N GLY A 44 9.52 9.90 -24.31
CA GLY A 44 10.83 10.60 -24.31
C GLY A 44 11.79 10.24 -23.18
N ASP A 45 12.82 11.08 -23.00
CA ASP A 45 13.92 10.97 -22.00
C ASP A 45 13.45 11.00 -20.53
N THR A 46 12.15 11.21 -20.29
CA THR A 46 11.54 11.29 -18.96
C THR A 46 11.00 9.95 -18.45
N ILE A 47 10.88 8.92 -19.30
CA ILE A 47 10.32 7.61 -18.91
C ILE A 47 11.25 6.88 -17.94
N GLU A 48 12.55 6.83 -18.23
CA GLU A 48 13.53 6.12 -17.38
C GLU A 48 13.57 6.63 -15.93
N PRO A 49 13.68 7.95 -15.66
CA PRO A 49 13.65 8.44 -14.29
C PRO A 49 12.29 8.22 -13.61
N VAL A 50 11.17 8.28 -14.34
CA VAL A 50 9.84 7.96 -13.80
C VAL A 50 9.74 6.49 -13.39
N VAL A 51 10.23 5.58 -14.23
CA VAL A 51 10.26 4.14 -13.92
C VAL A 51 11.15 3.86 -12.72
N LEU A 52 12.31 4.50 -12.62
CA LEU A 52 13.19 4.38 -11.46
C LEU A 52 12.50 4.87 -10.18
N ALA A 53 11.84 6.03 -10.22
CA ALA A 53 11.10 6.58 -9.09
C ALA A 53 9.94 5.64 -8.67
N LEU A 54 9.22 5.08 -9.63
CA LEU A 54 8.16 4.09 -9.37
C LEU A 54 8.70 2.83 -8.68
N LYS A 55 9.82 2.29 -9.16
CA LYS A 55 10.47 1.13 -8.52
C LYS A 55 10.86 1.43 -7.07
N ILE A 56 11.45 2.59 -6.81
CA ILE A 56 11.79 3.02 -5.46
C ILE A 56 10.52 3.15 -4.59
N ALA A 57 9.45 3.76 -5.11
CA ALA A 57 8.18 3.88 -4.39
C ALA A 57 7.55 2.52 -4.07
N TRP A 58 7.66 1.55 -4.98
CA TRP A 58 7.20 0.18 -4.76
C TRP A 58 8.02 -0.53 -3.68
N ILE A 59 9.36 -0.39 -3.68
CA ILE A 59 10.23 -0.92 -2.63
C ILE A 59 9.86 -0.32 -1.26
N ILE A 60 9.69 1.00 -1.18
CA ILE A 60 9.26 1.69 0.06
C ILE A 60 7.92 1.14 0.54
N SER A 61 6.99 0.85 -0.37
CA SER A 61 5.70 0.24 -0.03
C SER A 61 5.83 -1.14 0.61
N GLY A 62 6.78 -1.96 0.13
CA GLY A 62 7.13 -3.24 0.73
C GLY A 62 7.71 -3.07 2.13
N LEU A 63 8.65 -2.15 2.31
CA LEU A 63 9.28 -1.86 3.60
C LEU A 63 8.28 -1.33 4.64
N ALA A 64 7.40 -0.40 4.24
CA ALA A 64 6.33 0.10 5.10
C ALA A 64 5.40 -1.03 5.55
N SER A 65 5.03 -1.93 4.63
CA SER A 65 4.18 -3.09 4.93
C SER A 65 4.86 -4.07 5.88
N ALA A 66 6.16 -4.33 5.68
CA ALA A 66 6.95 -5.17 6.57
C ALA A 66 7.02 -4.60 7.99
N TYR A 67 7.27 -3.30 8.10
CA TYR A 67 7.31 -2.62 9.39
C TYR A 67 5.94 -2.67 10.11
N LEU A 68 4.85 -2.37 9.40
CA LEU A 68 3.51 -2.44 9.97
C LEU A 68 3.14 -3.87 10.40
N LEU A 69 3.47 -4.88 9.60
CA LEU A 69 3.23 -6.28 9.97
C LEU A 69 4.06 -6.68 11.19
N TYR A 70 5.31 -6.27 11.26
CA TYR A 70 6.18 -6.50 12.42
C TYR A 70 5.58 -5.92 13.70
N GLN A 71 5.08 -4.68 13.67
CA GLN A 71 4.39 -4.07 14.81
C GLN A 71 3.11 -4.85 15.18
N TRP A 72 2.34 -5.28 14.18
CA TRP A 72 1.13 -6.06 14.41
C TRP A 72 1.41 -7.42 15.05
N VAL A 73 2.49 -8.12 14.68
CA VAL A 73 2.86 -9.41 15.28
C VAL A 73 3.10 -9.28 16.79
N GLY A 74 3.69 -8.16 17.25
CA GLY A 74 3.96 -7.90 18.66
C GLY A 74 2.72 -7.56 19.50
N LYS A 75 1.73 -6.86 18.91
CA LYS A 75 0.54 -6.37 19.66
C LYS A 75 -0.74 -7.16 19.37
N ARG A 76 -0.88 -7.70 18.16
CA ARG A 76 -2.04 -8.43 17.61
C ARG A 76 -3.37 -7.72 17.81
N ARG A 77 -3.34 -6.39 17.74
CA ARG A 77 -4.48 -5.49 17.88
C ARG A 77 -4.29 -4.33 16.94
N LEU A 78 -5.40 -3.87 16.36
CA LEU A 78 -5.45 -2.67 15.55
C LEU A 78 -6.46 -1.73 16.20
N PHE A 79 -6.13 -0.45 16.26
CA PHE A 79 -7.00 0.57 16.85
C PHE A 79 -7.45 0.21 18.29
N GLY A 80 -6.57 -0.45 19.05
CA GLY A 80 -6.80 -0.86 20.44
C GLY A 80 -7.67 -2.11 20.65
N LYS A 81 -8.22 -2.73 19.59
CA LYS A 81 -9.08 -3.92 19.70
C LYS A 81 -8.66 -5.07 18.78
N LYS A 82 -9.19 -6.26 19.08
CA LYS A 82 -9.14 -7.42 18.19
C LYS A 82 -10.44 -7.45 17.40
N ASP A 83 -10.39 -6.90 16.20
CA ASP A 83 -11.53 -6.83 15.30
C ASP A 83 -11.17 -7.52 13.98
N THR A 84 -12.02 -8.45 13.54
CA THR A 84 -11.76 -9.26 12.35
C THR A 84 -11.75 -8.41 11.09
N TRP A 85 -12.62 -7.40 10.99
CA TRP A 85 -12.67 -6.50 9.83
C TRP A 85 -11.45 -5.60 9.77
N ASP A 86 -11.04 -5.02 10.91
CA ASP A 86 -9.80 -4.25 11.02
C ASP A 86 -8.59 -5.10 10.58
N THR A 87 -8.55 -6.36 11.03
CA THR A 87 -7.46 -7.29 10.70
C THR A 87 -7.45 -7.69 9.23
N THR A 88 -8.60 -8.03 8.64
CA THR A 88 -8.69 -8.39 7.22
C THR A 88 -8.30 -7.21 6.32
N ALA A 89 -8.83 -6.01 6.58
CA ALA A 89 -8.48 -4.81 5.84
C ALA A 89 -6.97 -4.51 5.94
N PHE A 90 -6.40 -4.65 7.15
CA PHE A 90 -4.97 -4.50 7.36
C PHE A 90 -4.14 -5.50 6.54
N PHE A 91 -4.53 -6.78 6.50
CA PHE A 91 -3.83 -7.78 5.69
C PHE A 91 -3.93 -7.50 4.19
N VAL A 92 -5.09 -7.03 3.70
CA VAL A 92 -5.20 -6.57 2.30
C VAL A 92 -4.18 -5.47 2.02
N SER A 93 -4.03 -4.50 2.93
CA SER A 93 -3.03 -3.43 2.81
C SER A 93 -1.61 -3.99 2.81
N VAL A 94 -1.26 -4.84 3.77
CA VAL A 94 0.09 -5.42 3.92
C VAL A 94 0.47 -6.32 2.72
N VAL A 95 -0.39 -7.26 2.33
CA VAL A 95 -0.11 -8.21 1.24
C VAL A 95 0.08 -7.48 -0.09
N SER A 96 -0.78 -6.50 -0.38
CA SER A 96 -0.64 -5.70 -1.60
C SER A 96 0.66 -4.87 -1.59
N GLY A 97 1.11 -4.40 -0.42
CA GLY A 97 2.34 -3.63 -0.32
C GLY A 97 3.59 -4.49 -0.48
N PHE A 98 3.59 -5.71 0.06
CA PHE A 98 4.61 -6.70 -0.22
C PHE A 98 4.68 -7.07 -1.71
N ASN A 99 3.53 -7.31 -2.36
CA ASN A 99 3.49 -7.60 -3.79
C ASN A 99 4.13 -6.48 -4.62
N LEU A 100 3.89 -5.20 -4.27
CA LEU A 100 4.57 -4.08 -4.90
C LEU A 100 6.07 -4.05 -4.57
N GLY A 101 6.46 -4.28 -3.32
CA GLY A 101 7.89 -4.36 -2.95
C GLY A 101 8.66 -5.39 -3.79
N ILE A 102 8.09 -6.58 -3.95
CA ILE A 102 8.62 -7.63 -4.83
C ILE A 102 8.68 -7.15 -6.29
N THR A 103 7.61 -6.50 -6.77
CA THR A 103 7.58 -5.90 -8.12
C THR A 103 8.69 -4.87 -8.32
N GLY A 104 8.98 -4.04 -7.33
CA GLY A 104 10.07 -3.05 -7.39
C GLY A 104 11.46 -3.67 -7.52
N ILE A 105 11.70 -4.80 -6.85
CA ILE A 105 12.99 -5.50 -6.87
C ILE A 105 13.15 -6.33 -8.15
N PHE A 106 12.16 -7.15 -8.47
CA PHE A 106 12.27 -8.16 -9.52
C PHE A 106 11.63 -7.73 -10.85
N GLY A 107 10.92 -6.61 -10.89
CA GLY A 107 10.18 -6.15 -12.07
C GLY A 107 8.91 -6.94 -12.37
N GLN A 108 8.58 -7.96 -11.58
CA GLN A 108 7.42 -8.82 -11.79
C GLN A 108 6.37 -8.61 -10.70
N ASN A 109 5.14 -8.30 -11.11
CA ASN A 109 3.99 -8.25 -10.23
C ASN A 109 3.31 -9.61 -10.20
N ILE A 110 3.44 -10.34 -9.09
CA ILE A 110 2.96 -11.72 -8.94
C ILE A 110 1.45 -11.80 -9.16
N GLY A 111 0.70 -10.83 -8.61
CA GLY A 111 -0.75 -10.77 -8.79
C GLY A 111 -1.16 -10.66 -10.26
N MET A 112 -0.50 -9.78 -11.01
CA MET A 112 -0.78 -9.61 -12.44
C MET A 112 -0.25 -10.75 -13.30
N SER A 113 0.84 -11.43 -12.89
CA SER A 113 1.35 -12.60 -13.63
C SER A 113 0.43 -13.81 -13.50
N LEU A 114 -0.31 -13.94 -12.39
CA LEU A 114 -1.22 -15.07 -12.16
C LEU A 114 -2.59 -14.85 -12.82
N VAL A 115 -3.09 -13.61 -12.81
CA VAL A 115 -4.43 -13.30 -13.31
C VAL A 115 -4.40 -12.02 -14.14
N ASN A 116 -4.54 -12.14 -15.45
CA ASN A 116 -4.66 -11.02 -16.37
C ASN A 116 -6.11 -10.91 -16.88
N ASN A 117 -7.01 -10.44 -16.01
CA ASN A 117 -8.43 -10.29 -16.32
C ASN A 117 -8.92 -8.93 -15.78
N SER A 118 -9.40 -8.07 -16.69
CA SER A 118 -9.89 -6.73 -16.36
C SER A 118 -11.00 -6.73 -15.32
N THR A 119 -11.87 -7.74 -15.29
CA THR A 119 -12.91 -7.89 -14.27
C THR A 119 -12.29 -8.07 -12.89
N VAL A 120 -11.25 -8.90 -12.80
CA VAL A 120 -10.53 -9.12 -11.53
C VAL A 120 -9.82 -7.84 -11.09
N PHE A 121 -9.22 -7.09 -12.02
CA PHE A 121 -8.60 -5.80 -11.68
C PHE A 121 -9.61 -4.79 -11.11
N ILE A 122 -10.80 -4.70 -11.71
CA ILE A 122 -11.87 -3.83 -11.18
C ILE A 122 -12.27 -4.25 -9.77
N VAL A 123 -12.50 -5.55 -9.54
CA VAL A 123 -12.89 -6.06 -8.21
C VAL A 123 -11.80 -5.79 -7.17
N VAL A 124 -10.53 -6.09 -7.49
CA VAL A 124 -9.41 -5.84 -6.58
C VAL A 124 -9.21 -4.33 -6.34
N GLY A 125 -9.38 -3.51 -7.36
CA GLY A 125 -9.33 -2.05 -7.24
C GLY A 125 -10.39 -1.51 -6.28
N LEU A 126 -11.63 -2.00 -6.38
CA LEU A 126 -12.70 -1.65 -5.42
C LEU A 126 -12.35 -2.10 -4.00
N ILE A 127 -11.82 -3.31 -3.82
CA ILE A 127 -11.37 -3.81 -2.52
C ILE A 127 -10.29 -2.89 -1.93
N TYR A 128 -9.34 -2.42 -2.73
CA TYR A 128 -8.29 -1.50 -2.27
C TYR A 128 -8.87 -0.15 -1.82
N VAL A 129 -9.80 0.43 -2.58
CA VAL A 129 -10.48 1.69 -2.20
C VAL A 129 -11.25 1.52 -0.90
N VAL A 130 -12.08 0.46 -0.79
CA VAL A 130 -12.86 0.18 0.43
C VAL A 130 -11.95 -0.02 1.63
N THR A 131 -10.87 -0.79 1.45
CA THR A 131 -9.87 -1.05 2.50
C THR A 131 -9.24 0.26 2.97
N ALA A 132 -8.80 1.13 2.07
CA ALA A 132 -8.16 2.39 2.43
C ALA A 132 -9.15 3.33 3.15
N VAL A 133 -10.35 3.50 2.62
CA VAL A 133 -11.38 4.33 3.27
C VAL A 133 -11.73 3.79 4.66
N TYR A 134 -11.88 2.48 4.80
CA TYR A 134 -12.18 1.83 6.06
C TYR A 134 -11.07 2.05 7.08
N LEU A 135 -9.83 1.67 6.76
CA LEU A 135 -8.67 1.80 7.66
C LEU A 135 -8.44 3.26 8.05
N PHE A 136 -8.51 4.20 7.11
CA PHE A 136 -8.33 5.61 7.39
C PHE A 136 -9.39 6.17 8.37
N ARG A 137 -10.66 5.81 8.18
CA ARG A 137 -11.74 6.19 9.12
C ARG A 137 -11.52 5.61 10.52
N ARG A 138 -11.12 4.33 10.59
CA ARG A 138 -10.83 3.65 11.87
C ARG A 138 -9.64 4.29 12.58
N TRP A 139 -8.60 4.67 11.82
CA TRP A 139 -7.42 5.37 12.32
C TRP A 139 -7.74 6.77 12.88
N GLN A 140 -8.58 7.54 12.18
CA GLN A 140 -9.03 8.83 12.72
C GLN A 140 -9.84 8.65 14.01
N ALA A 141 -10.74 7.66 14.04
CA ALA A 141 -11.57 7.36 15.21
C ALA A 141 -10.74 6.88 16.42
N SER A 142 -9.55 6.32 16.20
CA SER A 142 -8.62 5.90 17.27
C SER A 142 -7.66 6.99 17.73
N GLY A 143 -7.89 8.25 17.33
CA GLY A 143 -6.99 9.37 17.65
C GLY A 143 -5.66 9.28 16.92
N ASN A 144 -5.66 8.74 15.70
CA ASN A 144 -4.49 8.54 14.84
C ASN A 144 -3.45 7.57 15.40
N LYS A 145 -3.88 6.58 16.20
CA LYS A 145 -3.04 5.50 16.69
C LYS A 145 -3.43 4.19 16.01
N LEU A 146 -2.50 3.56 15.31
CA LEU A 146 -2.76 2.29 14.64
C LEU A 146 -2.58 1.14 15.63
N PHE A 147 -1.51 1.20 16.43
CA PHE A 147 -1.17 0.16 17.39
C PHE A 147 -1.18 0.70 18.82
N SER A 148 -2.28 0.48 19.54
CA SER A 148 -2.42 0.84 20.97
C SER A 148 -2.21 -0.36 21.89
#